data_AF-A0A453MGG5-F1
#
_entry.id   AF-A0A453MGG5-F1
#
_cell.length_a   1.000
_cell.length_b   1.000
_cell.length_c   1.000
_cell.angle_alpha   90.00
_cell.angle_beta   90.00
_cell.angle_gamma   90.00
#
_symmetry.space_group_name_H-M   'P 1'
#
loop_
_entity.id
_entity.type
_entity.pdbx_description
1 polymer ?
#
loop_
_entity_poly.entity_id
_entity_poly.type
_entity_poly.pdbx_seq_one_letter_code
_entity_poly.pdbx_strand_id
1 'polypeptide(L)'
;ANPPQLHSNLKFVQLFRRETKLVSEVEYYLTNLISAKMFIINVNGHSLSMEESEFQKHMESAKLGTQMSVASPSSSQGLATSTSGLQKQIDAEGRLALPL
;
A
#
# COMPACT_ATOMS: atom_id res chain seq x y z
N ALA A 1 -4.70 -7.48 10.77
CA ALA A 1 -5.03 -7.25 9.34
C ALA A 1 -3.80 -7.04 8.45
N ASN A 2 -2.75 -6.31 8.89
CA ASN A 2 -1.53 -6.03 8.10
C ASN A 2 -1.79 -5.80 6.59
N PRO A 3 -2.66 -4.84 6.22
CA PRO A 3 -3.03 -4.65 4.83
C PRO A 3 -1.82 -4.20 4.01
N PRO A 4 -1.61 -4.76 2.81
CA PRO A 4 -0.50 -4.37 1.95
C PRO A 4 -0.63 -2.91 1.53
N GLN A 5 0.51 -2.23 1.33
CA GLN A 5 0.60 -0.87 0.81
C GLN A 5 -0.23 0.19 1.57
N LEU A 6 -0.47 -0.02 2.87
CA LEU A 6 -1.26 0.90 3.70
C LEU A 6 -0.82 2.37 3.58
N HIS A 7 0.50 2.62 3.56
CA HIS A 7 1.03 3.98 3.40
C HIS A 7 0.57 4.62 2.08
N SER A 8 0.71 3.92 0.96
CA SER A 8 0.35 4.41 -0.37
C SER A 8 -1.17 4.57 -0.51
N ASN A 9 -1.95 3.62 0.02
CA ASN A 9 -3.42 3.69 -0.01
C ASN A 9 -3.94 4.93 0.72
N LEU A 10 -3.41 5.23 1.91
CA LEU A 10 -3.80 6.43 2.65
C LEU A 10 -3.45 7.72 1.89
N LYS A 11 -2.24 7.78 1.31
CA LYS A 11 -1.82 8.92 0.50
C LYS A 11 -2.72 9.09 -0.73
N PHE A 12 -3.11 8.00 -1.38
CA PHE A 12 -4.03 8.03 -2.52
C PHE A 12 -5.38 8.63 -2.13
N VAL A 13 -5.98 8.19 -1.01
CA VAL A 13 -7.24 8.74 -0.53
C VAL A 13 -7.11 10.24 -0.22
N GLN A 14 -6.03 10.66 0.45
CA GLN A 14 -5.80 12.07 0.78
C GLN A 14 -5.68 12.97 -0.47
N LEU A 15 -5.07 12.47 -1.55
CA LEU A 15 -4.79 13.29 -2.74
C LEU A 15 -5.92 13.25 -3.79
N PHE A 16 -6.62 12.12 -3.91
CA PHE A 16 -7.53 11.89 -5.05
C PHE A 16 -9.00 11.70 -4.66
N ARG A 17 -9.32 11.69 -3.35
CA ARG A 17 -10.72 11.66 -2.93
C ARG A 17 -11.35 13.03 -3.17
N ARG A 18 -12.57 13.04 -3.71
CA ARG A 18 -13.37 14.28 -3.82
C ARG A 18 -13.65 14.83 -2.42
N GLU A 19 -13.27 16.07 -2.17
CA GLU A 19 -13.45 16.75 -0.87
C GLU A 19 -14.91 16.76 -0.40
N THR A 20 -15.86 16.95 -1.33
CA THR A 20 -17.31 16.89 -1.03
C THR A 20 -17.81 15.53 -0.54
N LYS A 21 -16.98 14.47 -0.66
CA LYS A 21 -17.24 13.11 -0.18
C LYS A 21 -16.35 12.71 0.99
N LEU A 22 -15.57 13.65 1.52
CA LEU A 22 -14.64 13.46 2.62
C LEU A 22 -14.97 14.47 3.73
N VAL A 23 -16.16 14.32 4.30
CA VAL A 23 -16.70 15.18 5.36
C VAL A 23 -17.38 14.31 6.43
N SER A 24 -17.55 14.85 7.63
CA SER A 24 -18.27 14.19 8.74
C SER A 24 -17.63 12.84 9.11
N GLU A 25 -18.41 11.77 9.25
CA GLU A 25 -17.93 10.45 9.67
C GLU A 25 -16.79 9.90 8.80
N VAL A 26 -16.83 10.15 7.49
CA VAL A 26 -15.81 9.65 6.55
C VAL A 26 -14.45 10.28 6.85
N GLU A 27 -14.44 11.60 7.07
CA GLU A 27 -13.23 12.34 7.44
C GLU A 27 -12.72 11.94 8.83
N TYR A 28 -13.64 11.74 9.78
CA TYR A 28 -13.34 11.25 11.11
C TYR A 28 -12.62 9.89 11.07
N TYR A 29 -13.15 8.92 10.31
CA TYR A 29 -12.52 7.60 10.17
C TYR A 29 -11.17 7.66 9.46
N LEU A 30 -11.03 8.49 8.42
CA LEU A 30 -9.74 8.69 7.75
C LEU A 30 -8.70 9.24 8.73
N THR A 31 -9.09 10.22 9.55
CA THR A 31 -8.23 10.81 10.59
C THR A 31 -7.82 9.76 11.61
N ASN A 32 -8.76 8.97 12.12
CA ASN A 32 -8.45 7.88 13.06
C ASN A 32 -7.49 6.85 12.44
N LEU A 33 -7.65 6.52 11.15
CA LEU A 33 -6.78 5.58 10.47
C LEU A 33 -5.36 6.15 10.25
N ILE A 34 -5.24 7.45 9.94
CA ILE A 34 -3.95 8.14 9.88
C ILE A 34 -3.27 8.14 11.25
N SER A 35 -4.01 8.47 12.31
CA SER A 35 -3.51 8.42 13.69
C SER A 35 -3.04 7.02 14.09
N ALA A 36 -3.80 5.98 13.75
CA ALA A 36 -3.42 4.59 13.99
C ALA A 36 -2.14 4.19 13.23
N LYS A 37 -2.01 4.58 11.96
CA LYS A 37 -0.77 4.39 11.18
C LYS A 37 0.41 5.06 11.89
N MET A 38 0.23 6.31 12.34
CA MET A 38 1.30 7.06 13.02
C MET A 38 1.69 6.41 14.35
N PHE A 39 0.73 5.90 15.12
CA PHE A 39 1.01 5.13 16.33
C PHE A 39 1.87 3.89 16.03
N ILE A 40 1.48 3.08 15.04
CA ILE A 40 2.20 1.85 14.68
C ILE A 40 3.64 2.14 14.20
N ILE A 41 3.85 3.22 13.44
CA ILE A 41 5.20 3.59 12.95
C ILE A 41 6.14 3.96 14.11
N ASN A 42 5.60 4.60 15.14
CA ASN A 42 6.39 5.15 16.24
C ASN A 42 6.26 4.32 17.55
N VAL A 43 5.70 3.12 17.46
CA VAL A 43 5.45 2.27 18.64
C VAL A 43 6.76 1.85 19.29
N ASN A 44 6.80 1.92 20.61
CA ASN A 44 7.90 1.52 21.50
C ASN A 44 7.35 0.99 22.82
N GLY A 45 8.22 0.51 23.73
CA GLY A 45 7.79 -0.06 25.00
C GLY A 45 6.93 0.89 25.83
N HIS A 46 7.37 2.15 25.96
CA HIS A 46 6.60 3.16 26.69
C HIS A 46 5.19 3.37 26.12
N SER A 47 5.04 3.45 24.79
CA SER A 47 3.74 3.67 24.14
C SER A 47 2.73 2.56 24.39
N LEU A 48 3.21 1.37 24.77
CA LEU A 48 2.41 0.20 25.13
C LEU A 48 2.35 -0.02 26.65
N SER A 49 2.83 0.94 27.44
CA SER A 49 2.91 0.84 28.90
C SER A 49 3.71 -0.38 29.39
N MET A 50 4.77 -0.73 28.67
CA MET A 50 5.70 -1.81 29.03
C MET A 50 7.14 -1.30 29.14
N GLU A 51 7.98 -2.08 29.81
CA GLU A 51 9.41 -1.80 29.91
C GLU A 51 10.10 -2.12 28.57
N GLU A 52 11.18 -1.39 28.25
CA GLU A 52 11.79 -1.45 26.93
C GLU A 52 12.50 -2.78 26.65
N SER A 53 13.11 -3.41 27.67
CA SER A 53 13.72 -4.73 27.53
C SER A 53 12.67 -5.82 27.27
N GLU A 54 11.49 -5.74 27.89
CA GLU A 54 10.36 -6.63 27.61
C GLU A 54 9.87 -6.46 26.16
N PHE A 55 9.68 -5.22 25.71
CA PHE A 55 9.32 -4.91 24.32
C PHE A 55 10.32 -5.51 23.33
N GLN A 56 11.62 -5.29 23.55
CA GLN A 56 12.68 -5.79 22.68
C GLN A 56 12.71 -7.33 22.63
N LYS A 57 12.53 -8.00 23.77
CA LYS A 57 12.42 -9.47 23.84
C LYS A 57 11.26 -10.00 22.99
N HIS A 58 10.11 -9.32 23.02
CA HIS A 58 8.96 -9.68 22.17
C HIS A 58 9.25 -9.47 20.69
N MET A 59 9.90 -8.35 20.33
CA MET A 59 10.27 -8.05 18.94
C MET A 59 11.27 -9.06 18.37
N GLU A 60 12.25 -9.50 19.16
CA GLU A 60 13.21 -10.54 18.78
C GLU A 60 12.54 -11.90 18.58
N SER A 61 11.65 -12.27 19.50
CA SER A 61 10.86 -13.50 19.41
C SER A 61 10.00 -13.52 18.15
N ALA A 62 9.37 -12.39 17.80
CA ALA A 62 8.55 -12.25 16.59
C ALA A 62 9.36 -12.33 15.29
N LYS A 63 10.58 -11.75 15.27
CA LYS A 63 11.51 -11.86 14.12
C LYS A 63 11.87 -13.32 13.85
N LEU A 64 12.17 -14.09 14.88
CA LEU A 64 12.53 -15.50 14.75
C LEU A 64 11.35 -16.35 14.24
N GLY A 65 10.14 -16.10 14.75
CA GLY A 65 8.92 -16.75 14.25
C GLY A 65 8.60 -16.42 12.78
N THR A 66 8.90 -15.19 12.34
CA THR A 66 8.68 -14.76 10.95
C THR A 66 9.65 -15.45 9.98
N GLN A 67 10.94 -15.60 10.34
CA GLN A 67 11.92 -16.27 9.47
C GLN A 67 11.58 -17.75 9.22
N MET A 68 10.95 -18.42 10.18
CA MET A 68 10.50 -19.82 10.01
C MET A 68 9.33 -19.95 9.01
N SER A 69 8.52 -18.89 8.84
CA SER A 69 7.29 -18.90 8.02
C SER A 69 7.53 -18.45 6.58
N VAL A 70 8.54 -17.61 6.32
CA VAL A 70 8.84 -17.04 4.99
C VAL A 70 9.59 -18.01 4.05
N ALA A 71 9.97 -19.20 4.50
CA ALA A 71 10.62 -20.23 3.66
C ALA A 71 9.72 -20.86 2.56
N SER A 72 8.48 -20.37 2.37
CA SER A 72 7.68 -20.66 1.18
C SER A 72 7.73 -19.47 0.20
N PRO A 73 8.47 -19.56 -0.92
CA PRO A 73 8.45 -18.53 -1.94
C PRO A 73 7.13 -18.63 -2.72
N SER A 74 6.12 -17.85 -2.31
CA SER A 74 5.00 -17.58 -3.20
C SER A 74 5.45 -16.52 -4.22
N SER A 75 6.08 -17.00 -5.28
CA SER A 75 6.26 -16.27 -6.52
C SER A 75 4.91 -16.12 -7.24
N SER A 76 4.77 -15.02 -7.99
CA SER A 76 3.67 -14.61 -8.88
C SER A 76 2.46 -14.00 -8.15
N GLN A 77 1.96 -12.80 -8.48
CA GLN A 77 1.73 -12.27 -9.81
C GLN A 77 1.93 -10.74 -9.85
N GLY A 78 2.85 -10.30 -10.73
CA GLY A 78 2.84 -8.94 -11.24
C GLY A 78 1.66 -8.78 -12.20
N LEU A 79 0.81 -7.80 -11.94
CA LEU A 79 -0.29 -7.42 -12.82
C LEU A 79 0.31 -6.80 -14.10
N ALA A 80 0.38 -7.60 -15.17
CA ALA A 80 0.68 -7.10 -16.50
C ALA A 80 -0.46 -6.17 -16.94
N THR A 81 -0.27 -4.87 -16.76
CA THR A 81 -1.13 -3.88 -17.42
C THR A 81 -0.66 -3.81 -18.86
N SER A 82 -1.24 -4.67 -19.71
CA SER A 82 -1.16 -4.53 -21.15
C SER A 82 -1.70 -3.15 -21.52
N THR A 83 -0.78 -2.22 -21.76
CA THR A 83 -1.07 -1.03 -22.53
C THR A 83 -1.33 -1.52 -23.95
N SER A 84 -2.61 -1.67 -24.32
CA SER A 84 -2.99 -1.85 -25.72
C SER A 84 -2.68 -0.54 -26.45
N GLY A 85 -1.41 -0.40 -26.82
CA GLY A 85 -0.95 0.62 -27.75
C GLY A 85 -1.78 0.52 -29.02
N LEU A 86 -2.28 1.67 -29.47
CA LEU A 86 -2.82 1.86 -30.80
C LEU A 86 -1.78 1.36 -31.81
N GLN A 87 -2.01 0.18 -32.37
CA GLN A 87 -1.23 -0.39 -33.46
C GLN A 87 -1.45 0.51 -34.69
N LYS A 88 -0.60 1.52 -34.86
CA LYS A 88 -0.42 2.15 -36.17
C LYS A 88 0.52 1.25 -36.96
N GLN A 89 -0.08 0.42 -37.81
CA GLN A 89 0.60 -0.31 -38.85
C GLN A 89 1.09 0.70 -39.89
N ILE A 90 2.41 0.84 -40.03
CA ILE A 90 3.04 1.67 -41.06
C ILE A 90 3.47 0.71 -42.16
N ASP A 91 2.77 0.74 -43.29
CA ASP A 91 3.22 0.06 -44.50
C ASP A 91 4.37 0.85 -45.14
N ALA A 92 5.23 0.15 -45.89
CA ALA A 92 6.53 0.61 -46.40
C ALA A 92 6.50 1.78 -47.41
N GLU A 93 5.38 2.48 -47.55
CA GLU A 93 5.18 3.64 -48.44
C GLU A 93 4.51 4.85 -47.74
N GLY A 94 4.51 4.89 -46.39
CA GLY A 94 4.44 6.14 -45.63
C GLY A 94 3.21 7.04 -45.82
N ARG A 95 2.00 6.50 -46.04
CA ARG A 95 0.76 7.30 -46.08
C ARG A 95 -0.30 6.80 -45.10
N LEU A 96 -0.73 7.69 -44.20
CA LEU A 96 -1.78 7.47 -43.19
C LEU A 96 -3.18 7.54 -43.84
N ALA A 97 -3.96 6.46 -43.82
CA ALA A 97 -5.38 6.46 -44.18
C ALA A 97 -6.26 6.58 -42.91
N LEU A 98 -7.17 7.57 -42.89
CA LEU A 98 -8.22 7.74 -41.87
C LEU A 98 -9.50 7.00 -42.33
N PRO A 99 -10.22 6.27 -41.46
CA PRO A 99 -11.45 5.61 -41.83
C PRO A 99 -12.66 6.56 -41.81
N LEU A 100 -13.64 6.28 -42.69
CA LEU A 100 -15.00 6.85 -42.70
C LEU A 100 -15.85 6.32 -41.54
#